data_AF-W1YVP4-F1
#
_entry.id   AF-W1YVP4-F1
#
_cell.length_a   1.000
_cell.length_b   1.000
_cell.length_c   1.000
_cell.angle_alpha   90.00
_cell.angle_beta   90.00
_cell.angle_gamma   90.00
#
_symmetry.space_group_name_H-M   'P 1'
#
loop_
_entity.id
_entity.type
_entity.pdbx_description
1 polymer ?
#
loop_
_entity_poly.entity_id
_entity_poly.type
_entity_poly.pdbx_seq_one_letter_code
_entity_poly.pdbx_strand_id
1 'polypeptide(L)'
;PLCRMGCPIENEIPRFIQAIAHGNFGLANDILAERTNLPSICGRVCPRENQCEGNCIMNKAKKPPINIGKLERFAADFESINELRKPKKIKQDLGKVAVVGSGPA
;
A
#
# COMPACT_ATOMS: atom_id res chain seq x y z
N PRO A 1 -1.75 10.51 10.80
CA PRO A 1 -3.19 10.82 10.67
C PRO A 1 -4.03 9.58 10.99
N LEU A 2 -5.32 9.75 11.28
CA LEU A 2 -6.20 8.67 11.76
C LEU A 2 -6.22 7.44 10.82
N CYS A 3 -6.22 7.64 9.50
CA CYS A 3 -6.17 6.55 8.53
C CYS A 3 -4.89 5.70 8.62
N ARG A 4 -3.73 6.29 9.00
CA ARG A 4 -2.49 5.53 9.22
C ARG A 4 -2.58 4.68 10.47
N MET A 5 -3.11 5.22 11.56
CA MET A 5 -3.30 4.48 12.82
C MET A 5 -4.32 3.33 12.65
N GLY A 6 -5.31 3.51 11.77
CA GLY A 6 -6.28 2.46 11.44
C GLY A 6 -5.75 1.38 10.47
N CYS A 7 -4.52 1.51 9.97
CA CYS A 7 -3.91 0.53 9.07
C CYS A 7 -2.97 -0.39 9.86
N PRO A 8 -3.13 -1.74 9.80
CA PRO A 8 -2.31 -2.67 10.59
C PRO A 8 -0.80 -2.58 10.37
N ILE A 9 -0.37 -2.15 9.17
CA ILE A 9 1.04 -1.97 8.79
C ILE A 9 1.49 -0.51 8.84
N GLU A 10 0.62 0.38 9.33
CA GLU A 10 0.84 1.83 9.39
C GLU A 10 1.30 2.41 8.03
N ASN A 11 0.67 2.00 6.94
CA ASN A 11 1.07 2.39 5.59
C ASN A 11 1.13 3.93 5.44
N GLU A 12 2.00 4.46 4.58
CA GLU A 12 2.21 5.91 4.36
C GLU A 12 1.10 6.54 3.49
N ILE A 13 -0.15 6.39 3.93
CA ILE A 13 -1.36 6.74 3.15
C ILE A 13 -1.35 8.15 2.57
N PRO A 14 -1.09 9.22 3.35
CA PRO A 14 -1.07 10.57 2.79
C PRO A 14 0.00 10.75 1.71
N ARG A 15 1.16 10.13 1.89
CA ARG A 15 2.33 10.33 1.03
C ARG A 15 2.11 9.66 -0.33
N PHE A 16 1.60 8.43 -0.37
CA PHE A 16 1.31 7.79 -1.65
C PHE A 16 0.11 8.43 -2.36
N ILE A 17 -0.92 8.88 -1.62
CA ILE A 17 -2.07 9.59 -2.21
C ILE A 17 -1.61 10.92 -2.81
N GLN A 18 -0.72 11.64 -2.13
CA GLN A 18 -0.13 12.88 -2.66
C GLN A 18 0.68 12.62 -3.94
N ALA A 19 1.47 11.54 -3.98
CA ALA A 19 2.19 11.16 -5.19
C ALA A 19 1.24 10.85 -6.35
N ILE A 20 0.13 10.14 -6.11
CA ILE A 20 -0.93 9.91 -7.10
C ILE A 20 -1.55 11.23 -7.56
N ALA A 21 -1.85 12.16 -6.63
CA ALA A 21 -2.44 13.45 -6.96
C ALA A 21 -1.53 14.31 -7.86
N HIS A 22 -0.21 14.17 -7.73
CA HIS A 22 0.78 14.80 -8.60
C HIS A 22 1.08 14.01 -9.89
N GLY A 23 0.40 12.89 -10.14
CA GLY A 23 0.62 12.03 -11.31
C GLY A 23 1.90 11.19 -11.24
N ASN A 24 2.59 11.16 -10.09
CA ASN A 24 3.81 10.39 -9.91
C ASN A 24 3.50 8.99 -9.35
N PHE A 25 3.00 8.11 -10.22
CA PHE A 25 2.59 6.76 -9.85
C PHE A 25 3.78 5.85 -9.50
N GLY A 26 4.95 6.08 -10.08
CA GLY A 26 6.18 5.37 -9.70
C GLY A 26 6.55 5.63 -8.24
N LEU A 27 6.58 6.91 -7.84
CA LEU A 27 6.81 7.28 -6.45
C LEU A 27 5.73 6.74 -5.52
N ALA A 28 4.46 6.74 -5.94
CA ALA A 28 3.39 6.15 -5.14
C ALA A 28 3.64 4.66 -4.83
N ASN A 29 4.13 3.89 -5.82
CA ASN A 29 4.51 2.50 -5.64
C ASN A 29 5.75 2.32 -4.77
N ASP A 30 6.78 3.15 -4.94
CA ASP A 30 7.96 3.13 -4.07
C ASP A 30 7.58 3.35 -2.61
N ILE A 31 6.68 4.30 -2.34
CA ILE A 31 6.16 4.58 -0.99
C ILE A 31 5.37 3.38 -0.45
N LEU A 32 4.50 2.76 -1.26
CA LEU A 32 3.76 1.56 -0.84
C LEU A 32 4.72 0.41 -0.49
N ALA A 33 5.77 0.21 -1.31
CA ALA A 33 6.77 -0.82 -1.12
C ALA A 33 7.67 -0.61 0.13
N GLU A 34 7.59 0.54 0.80
CA GLU A 34 8.23 0.75 2.12
C GLU A 34 7.55 -0.07 3.23
N ARG A 35 6.24 -0.36 3.10
CA ARG A 35 5.43 -0.97 4.17
C ARG A 35 4.67 -2.22 3.75
N THR A 36 4.34 -2.39 2.47
CA THR A 36 3.63 -3.57 1.96
C THR A 36 4.36 -4.23 0.80
N ASN A 37 4.44 -5.56 0.84
CA ASN A 37 4.96 -6.36 -0.27
C ASN A 37 3.86 -6.74 -1.28
N LEU A 38 2.58 -6.57 -0.91
CA LEU A 38 1.42 -7.08 -1.62
C LEU A 38 0.35 -6.00 -1.89
N PRO A 39 0.70 -4.80 -2.40
CA PRO A 39 -0.25 -3.70 -2.55
C PRO A 39 -1.41 -4.03 -3.51
N SER A 40 -1.19 -4.84 -4.56
CA SER A 40 -2.25 -5.27 -5.47
C SER A 40 -3.28 -6.18 -4.77
N ILE A 41 -2.86 -6.96 -3.78
CA ILE A 41 -3.76 -7.82 -2.99
C ILE A 41 -4.44 -6.99 -1.90
N CYS A 42 -3.68 -6.23 -1.11
CA CYS A 42 -4.20 -5.40 -0.02
C CYS A 42 -5.28 -4.42 -0.54
N GLY A 43 -5.05 -3.74 -1.67
CA GLY A 43 -6.04 -2.83 -2.26
C GLY A 43 -7.35 -3.51 -2.72
N ARG A 44 -7.37 -4.84 -2.84
CA ARG A 44 -8.55 -5.64 -3.23
C ARG A 44 -9.28 -6.21 -2.02
N VAL A 45 -8.55 -6.83 -1.10
CA VAL A 45 -9.16 -7.70 -0.06
C VAL A 45 -9.14 -7.10 1.34
N CYS A 46 -8.43 -6.00 1.58
CA CYS A 46 -8.40 -5.36 2.89
C CYS A 46 -9.81 -4.91 3.32
N PRO A 47 -10.27 -5.24 4.55
CA PRO A 47 -11.56 -4.80 5.10
C PRO A 47 -11.46 -3.33 5.56
N ARG A 48 -11.37 -2.44 4.58
CA ARG A 48 -11.08 -1.01 4.70
C ARG A 48 -12.05 -0.26 5.61
N GLU A 49 -13.32 -0.66 5.56
CA GLU A 49 -14.41 -0.12 6.37
C GLU A 49 -14.14 -0.26 7.87
N ASN A 50 -13.39 -1.29 8.27
CA ASN A 50 -12.99 -1.54 9.65
C ASN A 50 -11.56 -1.08 9.95
N GLN A 51 -10.86 -0.50 8.95
CA GLN A 51 -9.45 -0.16 9.03
C GLN A 51 -9.22 1.31 8.60
N CYS A 52 -8.39 1.54 7.59
CA CYS A 52 -7.92 2.87 7.20
C CYS A 52 -9.05 3.80 6.74
N GLU A 53 -10.03 3.29 5.99
CA GLU A 53 -11.18 4.09 5.51
C GLU A 53 -12.20 4.33 6.62
N GLY A 54 -12.43 3.34 7.50
CA GLY A 54 -13.24 3.50 8.71
C GLY A 54 -12.69 4.57 9.67
N ASN A 55 -11.36 4.66 9.76
CA ASN A 55 -10.67 5.68 10.55
C ASN A 55 -10.40 6.98 9.79
N CYS A 56 -10.94 7.18 8.58
CA CYS A 56 -10.71 8.41 7.82
C CYS A 56 -11.26 9.64 8.57
N ILE A 57 -10.49 10.74 8.61
CA ILE A 57 -10.92 11.99 9.28
C ILE A 57 -12.18 12.59 8.64
N MET A 58 -12.46 12.29 7.37
CA MET A 58 -13.67 12.72 6.66
C MET A 58 -14.95 12.20 7.33
N ASN A 59 -14.88 11.03 7.98
CA ASN A 59 -16.01 10.46 8.72
C ASN A 59 -16.43 11.36 9.89
N LYS A 60 -15.47 12.01 10.57
CA LYS A 60 -15.77 12.99 11.64
C LYS A 60 -16.54 14.20 11.11
N ALA A 61 -16.32 14.57 9.86
CA ALA A 61 -17.02 15.63 9.17
C ALA A 61 -18.33 15.15 8.49
N LYS A 62 -18.78 13.91 8.75
CA LYS A 62 -19.94 13.27 8.11
C LYS A 62 -19.87 13.29 6.57
N LYS A 63 -18.64 13.23 6.03
CA LYS A 63 -18.39 13.12 4.59
C LYS A 63 -17.91 11.71 4.25
N PRO A 64 -18.11 11.25 3.00
CA PRO A 64 -17.56 9.99 2.55
C PRO A 64 -16.04 9.91 2.79
N PRO A 65 -15.52 8.77 3.25
CA PRO A 65 -14.09 8.58 3.40
C PRO A 65 -13.39 8.58 2.04
N ILE A 66 -12.08 8.81 2.06
CA ILE A 66 -11.26 8.61 0.87
C ILE A 66 -11.22 7.11 0.54
N ASN A 67 -11.40 6.75 -0.73
CA ASN A 67 -11.31 5.37 -1.22
C ASN A 67 -9.83 4.90 -1.30
N ILE A 68 -9.17 4.81 -0.16
CA ILE A 68 -7.74 4.50 -0.01
C ILE A 68 -7.37 3.20 -0.74
N GLY A 69 -8.13 2.11 -0.56
CA GLY A 69 -7.74 0.84 -1.20
C GLY A 69 -7.93 0.84 -2.72
N LYS A 70 -8.84 1.67 -3.27
CA LYS A 70 -8.93 1.85 -4.73
C LYS A 70 -7.70 2.56 -5.28
N LEU A 71 -7.17 3.54 -4.54
CA LEU A 71 -5.94 4.26 -4.90
C LEU A 71 -4.71 3.35 -4.78
N GLU A 72 -4.62 2.56 -3.71
CA GLU A 72 -3.56 1.55 -3.52
C GLU A 72 -3.57 0.52 -4.66
N ARG A 73 -4.75 -0.04 -4.97
CA ARG A 73 -4.92 -0.94 -6.11
C ARG A 73 -4.49 -0.29 -7.41
N PHE A 74 -4.93 0.94 -7.67
CA PHE A 74 -4.59 1.67 -8.90
C PHE A 74 -3.08 1.82 -9.07
N ALA A 75 -2.37 2.25 -8.02
CA ALA A 75 -0.91 2.38 -8.07
C ALA A 75 -0.24 1.04 -8.39
N ALA A 76 -0.64 -0.03 -7.69
CA ALA A 76 -0.07 -1.37 -7.87
C ALA A 76 -0.36 -1.96 -9.26
N ASP A 77 -1.61 -1.82 -9.74
CA ASP A 77 -2.00 -2.27 -11.07
C ASP A 77 -1.22 -1.48 -12.15
N PHE A 78 -1.02 -0.17 -11.95
CA PHE A 78 -0.21 0.65 -12.85
C PHE A 78 1.25 0.19 -12.91
N GLU A 79 1.87 -0.14 -11.78
CA GLU A 79 3.24 -0.69 -11.74
C GLU A 79 3.36 -1.98 -12.56
N SER A 80 2.40 -2.88 -12.36
CA SER A 80 2.39 -4.21 -12.98
C SER A 80 2.17 -4.13 -14.49
N ILE A 81 1.25 -3.29 -14.96
CA ILE A 81 0.94 -3.14 -16.39
C ILE A 81 2.11 -2.51 -17.15
N ASN A 82 2.84 -1.59 -16.51
CA ASN A 82 3.95 -0.87 -17.12
C ASN A 82 5.32 -1.52 -16.82
N GLU A 83 5.34 -2.70 -16.19
CA GLU A 83 6.56 -3.46 -15.85
C GLU A 83 7.64 -2.63 -15.13
N LEU A 84 7.21 -1.70 -14.26
CA LEU A 84 8.12 -0.71 -13.64
C LEU A 84 8.93 -1.28 -12.47
N ARG A 85 8.51 -2.45 -11.94
CA ARG A 85 9.09 -3.02 -10.73
C ARG A 85 10.47 -3.63 -11.02
N LYS A 86 11.49 -3.10 -10.35
CA LYS A 86 12.86 -3.63 -10.44
C LYS A 86 13.20 -4.50 -9.23
N PRO A 87 13.81 -5.68 -9.41
CA PRO A 87 14.27 -6.49 -8.28
C PRO A 87 15.33 -5.71 -7.49
N LYS A 88 15.16 -5.65 -6.16
CA LYS A 88 16.16 -5.06 -5.28
C LYS A 88 17.41 -5.94 -5.28
N LYS A 89 18.59 -5.35 -5.51
CA LYS A 89 19.87 -6.07 -5.37
C LYS A 89 20.11 -6.38 -3.90
N ILE A 90 20.24 -7.67 -3.59
CA ILE A 90 20.64 -8.14 -2.26
C ILE A 90 22.16 -7.97 -2.16
N LYS A 91 22.63 -7.32 -1.08
CA LYS A 91 24.06 -6.98 -0.90
C LYS A 91 24.87 -8.01 -0.10
N GLN A 92 24.21 -8.91 0.61
CA GLN A 92 24.88 -9.80 1.57
C GLN A 92 24.33 -11.22 1.50
N ASP A 93 25.23 -12.19 1.68
CA ASP A 93 24.88 -13.58 1.93
C ASP A 93 24.29 -13.68 3.35
N LEU A 94 23.03 -14.10 3.43
CA LEU A 94 22.28 -14.24 4.69
C LEU A 94 22.48 -15.64 5.30
N GLY A 95 23.32 -16.49 4.71
CA GLY A 95 23.45 -17.89 5.08
C GLY A 95 22.27 -18.73 4.58
N LYS A 96 22.01 -19.87 5.24
CA LYS A 96 20.96 -20.81 4.83
C LYS A 96 19.62 -20.42 5.48
N VAL A 97 18.64 -20.04 4.65
CA VAL A 97 17.26 -19.75 5.07
C VAL A 97 16.31 -20.72 4.37
N ALA A 98 15.34 -21.26 5.10
CA ALA A 98 14.27 -22.09 4.54
C ALA A 98 12.91 -21.45 4.85
N VAL A 99 12.00 -21.44 3.86
CA VAL A 99 10.62 -20.98 4.00
C VAL A 99 9.69 -22.15 3.69
N VAL A 100 8.77 -22.46 4.59
CA VAL A 100 7.76 -23.52 4.41
C VAL A 100 6.40 -22.86 4.20
N GLY A 101 5.89 -22.94 2.97
CA GLY A 101 4.65 -22.28 2.55
C GLY A 101 4.90 -20.99 1.76
N SER A 102 3.97 -20.68 0.84
CA SER A 102 4.02 -19.53 -0.07
C SER A 102 2.90 -18.52 0.20
N GLY A 103 2.41 -18.47 1.44
CA GLY A 103 1.34 -17.58 1.86
C GLY A 103 1.80 -16.15 2.18
N PRO A 104 0.87 -15.21 2.42
CA PRO A 104 1.17 -13.78 2.66
C PRO A 104 1.87 -13.40 3.98
N ALA A 105 2.20 -14.36 4.85
CA ALA A 105 2.53 -14.15 6.26
C ALA A 105 3.61 -13.09 6.52
#